data_AF-A0A7L6N375-F1
#
_entry.id   AF-A0A7L6N375-F1
#
_cell.length_a   1.000
_cell.length_b   1.000
_cell.length_c   1.000
_cell.angle_alpha   90.00
_cell.angle_beta   90.00
_cell.angle_gamma   90.00
#
_symmetry.space_group_name_H-M   'P 1'
#
loop_
_entity.id
_entity.type
_entity.pdbx_description
1 polymer ?
#
loop_
_entity_poly.entity_id
_entity_poly.type
_entity_poly.pdbx_seq_one_letter_code
_entity_poly.pdbx_strand_id
1 'polypeptide(L)'
;MFDVTTEKYNGVEFHFIKYEKFTTRLKDYLDESLSTIYKGDFTRDIEVVKNMLRKFFLNKAKSTTLYGSIAELLIHLFLKNQGALQLSLFGNLEEIRTIKKGFDGYYLHKNIEWIMESKSSKSSTKGVTHLKNIKESHSDIEMKINGSRPEINPWENAYNHVRLIEIDIDKSIYNNLKRMSDLYEKDVFQEIEKYNIINSSTIGFKSNENIFDKFSVNDFDNFIAQSKFKDMIIICIEHKIIVDILRYFNIENGDTYE
;
A
#
# COMPACT_ATOMS: atom_id res chain seq x y z
N MET A 1 11.96 4.93 14.00
CA MET A 1 10.99 5.72 13.22
C MET A 1 9.66 5.02 13.28
N PHE A 2 9.64 3.76 12.84
CA PHE A 2 8.56 2.82 13.11
C PHE A 2 8.88 2.06 14.39
N ASP A 3 7.92 1.95 15.29
CA ASP A 3 7.92 0.92 16.32
C ASP A 3 7.44 -0.37 15.65
N VAL A 4 8.38 -1.24 15.28
CA VAL A 4 8.11 -2.44 14.49
C VAL A 4 8.46 -3.70 15.26
N THR A 5 7.52 -4.63 15.33
CA THR A 5 7.77 -6.02 15.69
C THR A 5 7.74 -6.86 14.42
N THR A 6 8.78 -7.66 14.18
CA THR A 6 8.87 -8.53 13.01
C THR A 6 8.95 -9.98 13.44
N GLU A 7 8.14 -10.83 12.81
CA GLU A 7 8.09 -12.26 13.11
C GLU A 7 8.06 -13.08 11.81
N LYS A 8 8.63 -14.28 11.82
CA LYS A 8 8.46 -15.26 10.73
C LYS A 8 7.70 -16.45 11.27
N TYR A 9 6.61 -16.80 10.59
CA TYR A 9 5.69 -17.82 11.07
C TYR A 9 5.02 -18.53 9.88
N ASN A 10 5.05 -19.86 9.87
CA ASN A 10 4.51 -20.70 8.79
C ASN A 10 4.89 -20.26 7.36
N GLY A 11 6.16 -19.85 7.17
CA GLY A 11 6.67 -19.40 5.86
C GLY A 11 6.26 -17.98 5.46
N VAL A 12 5.57 -17.25 6.33
CA VAL A 12 5.13 -15.86 6.12
C VAL A 12 5.94 -14.92 7.00
N GLU A 13 6.33 -13.77 6.45
CA GLU A 13 6.97 -12.68 7.20
C GLU A 13 5.92 -11.66 7.65
N PHE A 14 5.93 -11.32 8.92
CA PHE A 14 4.97 -10.40 9.53
C PHE A 14 5.66 -9.15 10.04
N HIS A 15 5.04 -7.99 9.82
CA HIS A 15 5.44 -6.72 10.41
C HIS A 15 4.25 -6.06 11.12
N PHE A 16 4.41 -5.82 12.42
CA PHE A 16 3.45 -5.07 13.26
C PHE A 16 4.00 -3.71 13.55
N ILE A 17 3.28 -2.67 13.15
CA ILE A 17 3.74 -1.28 13.25
C ILE A 17 2.73 -0.49 14.05
N LYS A 18 3.22 0.25 15.05
CA LYS A 18 2.40 1.13 15.88
C LYS A 18 2.82 2.58 15.70
N TYR A 19 1.84 3.44 15.40
CA TYR A 19 2.01 4.89 15.37
C TYR A 19 1.10 5.56 16.40
N GLU A 20 1.62 5.72 17.61
CA GLU A 20 0.89 6.45 18.65
C GLU A 20 1.01 7.97 18.50
N LYS A 21 2.12 8.46 17.94
CA LYS A 21 2.44 9.90 17.86
C LYS A 21 3.10 10.26 16.54
N PHE A 22 2.76 11.44 16.03
CA PHE A 22 3.43 12.03 14.88
C PHE A 22 4.72 12.72 15.34
N THR A 23 5.86 12.04 15.14
CA THR A 23 7.17 12.51 15.62
C THR A 23 7.88 13.37 14.58
N THR A 24 8.81 14.22 15.03
CA THR A 24 9.70 14.98 14.12
C THR A 24 10.43 14.06 13.15
N ARG A 25 10.92 12.91 13.61
CA ARG A 25 11.59 11.92 12.75
C ARG A 25 10.67 11.39 11.64
N LEU A 26 9.39 11.15 11.92
CA LEU A 26 8.43 10.73 10.89
C LEU A 26 8.15 11.87 9.89
N LYS A 27 8.03 13.11 10.37
CA LYS A 27 7.89 14.29 9.53
C LYS A 27 9.09 14.46 8.59
N ASP A 28 10.31 14.36 9.11
CA ASP A 28 11.52 14.52 8.30
C ASP A 28 11.62 13.42 7.23
N TYR A 29 11.25 12.19 7.58
CA TYR A 29 11.21 11.09 6.62
C TYR A 29 10.11 11.22 5.56
N LEU A 30 8.96 11.81 5.91
CA LEU A 30 7.96 12.22 4.93
C LEU A 30 8.58 13.24 3.97
N ASP A 31 9.20 14.30 4.49
CA ASP A 31 9.83 15.35 3.68
C ASP A 31 10.86 14.76 2.69
N GLU A 32 11.63 13.74 3.09
CA GLU A 32 12.60 13.03 2.25
C GLU A 32 11.97 12.04 1.24
N SER A 33 10.80 11.48 1.56
CA SER A 33 10.26 10.33 0.81
C SER A 33 9.18 10.69 -0.19
N LEU A 34 8.41 11.75 0.05
CA LEU A 34 7.16 12.02 -0.67
C LEU A 34 7.35 12.20 -2.18
N SER A 35 8.39 12.91 -2.63
CA SER A 35 8.63 13.13 -4.07
C SER A 35 8.78 11.80 -4.82
N THR A 36 9.54 10.87 -4.24
CA THR A 36 9.77 9.53 -4.81
C THR A 36 8.53 8.64 -4.73
N ILE A 37 7.78 8.66 -3.62
CA ILE A 37 6.58 7.85 -3.46
C ILE A 37 5.47 8.33 -4.39
N TYR A 38 5.28 9.64 -4.50
CA TYR A 38 4.13 10.21 -5.21
C TYR A 38 4.28 10.22 -6.73
N LYS A 39 5.47 10.57 -7.25
CA LYS A 39 5.71 10.71 -8.70
C LYS A 39 6.93 9.96 -9.20
N GLY A 40 7.70 9.31 -8.34
CA GLY A 40 8.95 8.67 -8.75
C GLY A 40 10.02 9.67 -9.19
N ASP A 41 9.88 10.93 -8.77
CA ASP A 41 10.74 12.06 -9.14
C ASP A 41 11.62 12.43 -7.93
N PHE A 42 12.94 12.38 -8.13
CA PHE A 42 13.95 12.63 -7.09
C PHE A 42 14.38 14.10 -7.00
N THR A 43 13.94 14.92 -7.94
CA THR A 43 14.39 16.31 -8.11
C THR A 43 13.32 17.32 -7.72
N ARG A 44 12.06 16.88 -7.60
CA ARG A 44 10.95 17.78 -7.31
C ARG A 44 11.01 18.40 -5.92
N ASP A 45 10.80 19.71 -5.90
CA ASP A 45 10.61 20.47 -4.67
C ASP A 45 9.49 19.88 -3.80
N ILE A 46 9.79 19.70 -2.52
CA ILE A 46 8.90 19.04 -1.57
C ILE A 46 7.61 19.84 -1.30
N GLU A 47 7.66 21.17 -1.32
CA GLU A 47 6.48 22.00 -1.10
C GLU A 47 5.52 21.92 -2.28
N VAL A 48 6.04 21.75 -3.49
CA VAL A 48 5.22 21.41 -4.67
C VAL A 48 4.52 20.06 -4.47
N VAL A 49 5.24 19.03 -4.05
CA VAL A 49 4.69 17.68 -3.84
C VAL A 49 3.65 17.66 -2.73
N LYS A 50 3.91 18.32 -1.60
CA LYS A 50 2.94 18.49 -0.51
C LYS A 50 1.65 19.16 -0.98
N ASN A 51 1.77 20.21 -1.80
CA ASN A 51 0.60 20.89 -2.36
C ASN A 51 -0.21 20.00 -3.31
N MET A 52 0.43 19.12 -4.08
CA MET A 52 -0.26 18.14 -4.91
C MET A 52 -0.99 17.09 -4.06
N LEU A 53 -0.32 16.53 -3.05
CA LEU A 53 -0.90 15.57 -2.11
C LEU A 53 -2.06 16.17 -1.32
N ARG A 54 -1.94 17.42 -0.88
CA ARG A 54 -3.03 18.17 -0.25
C ARG A 54 -4.27 18.20 -1.14
N LYS A 55 -4.12 18.57 -2.42
CA LYS A 55 -5.24 18.58 -3.38
C LYS A 55 -5.84 17.18 -3.57
N PHE A 56 -4.98 16.17 -3.68
CA PHE A 56 -5.39 14.77 -3.79
C PHE A 56 -6.23 14.31 -2.58
N PHE A 57 -5.79 14.61 -1.37
CA PHE A 57 -6.53 14.28 -0.15
C PHE A 57 -7.83 15.08 -0.01
N LEU A 58 -7.83 16.39 -0.33
CA LEU A 58 -9.04 17.21 -0.31
C LEU A 58 -10.10 16.72 -1.30
N ASN A 59 -9.71 16.21 -2.47
CA ASN A 59 -10.65 15.61 -3.42
C ASN A 59 -11.32 14.33 -2.87
N LYS A 60 -10.68 13.66 -1.90
CA LYS A 60 -11.16 12.43 -1.25
C LYS A 60 -11.87 12.66 0.09
N ALA A 61 -11.78 13.89 0.63
CA ALA A 61 -12.26 14.31 1.94
C ALA A 61 -13.71 13.91 2.27
N LYS A 62 -14.59 13.84 1.28
CA LYS A 62 -16.02 13.51 1.49
C LYS A 62 -16.31 11.99 1.50
N SER A 63 -15.29 11.15 1.53
CA SER A 63 -15.45 9.69 1.40
C SER A 63 -14.47 8.92 2.29
N THR A 64 -14.74 7.62 2.49
CA THR A 64 -13.83 6.68 3.16
C THR A 64 -12.48 6.53 2.43
N THR A 65 -12.37 7.00 1.19
CA THR A 65 -11.14 6.89 0.38
C THR A 65 -10.00 7.79 0.87
N LEU A 66 -10.27 8.86 1.63
CA LEU A 66 -9.22 9.66 2.25
C LEU A 66 -8.44 8.84 3.27
N TYR A 67 -9.16 8.18 4.18
CA TYR A 67 -8.57 7.31 5.21
C TYR A 67 -7.73 6.20 4.56
N GLY A 68 -8.29 5.52 3.54
CA GLY A 68 -7.56 4.51 2.78
C GLY A 68 -6.30 5.03 2.10
N SER A 69 -6.33 6.26 1.58
CA SER A 69 -5.15 6.86 0.93
C SER A 69 -4.03 7.18 1.93
N ILE A 70 -4.38 7.63 3.14
CA ILE A 70 -3.39 7.86 4.20
C ILE A 70 -2.80 6.52 4.68
N ALA A 71 -3.65 5.50 4.85
CA ALA A 71 -3.21 4.15 5.19
C ALA A 71 -2.24 3.58 4.14
N GLU A 72 -2.56 3.72 2.86
CA GLU A 72 -1.71 3.30 1.74
C GLU A 72 -0.36 4.04 1.76
N LEU A 73 -0.37 5.36 1.98
CA LEU A 73 0.85 6.16 2.14
C LEU A 73 1.76 5.66 3.27
N LEU A 74 1.20 5.28 4.42
CA LEU A 74 1.97 4.73 5.54
C LEU A 74 2.65 3.40 5.19
N ILE A 75 2.02 2.56 4.36
CA ILE A 75 2.60 1.31 3.87
C ILE A 75 3.76 1.59 2.91
N HIS A 76 3.57 2.52 1.95
CA HIS A 76 4.64 2.96 1.04
C HIS A 76 5.86 3.47 1.80
N LEU A 77 5.67 4.30 2.82
CA LEU A 77 6.75 4.80 3.69
C LEU A 77 7.46 3.67 4.42
N PHE A 78 6.71 2.73 4.99
CA PHE A 78 7.29 1.59 5.69
C PHE A 78 8.13 0.72 4.75
N LEU A 79 7.59 0.36 3.58
CA LEU A 79 8.29 -0.47 2.58
C LEU A 79 9.56 0.20 2.06
N LYS A 80 9.50 1.51 1.78
CA LYS A 80 10.68 2.30 1.40
C LYS A 80 11.77 2.23 2.49
N ASN A 81 11.38 2.34 3.76
CA ASN A 81 12.34 2.23 4.87
C ASN A 81 12.92 0.81 5.03
N GLN A 82 12.19 -0.23 4.62
CA GLN A 82 12.73 -1.60 4.53
C GLN A 82 13.63 -1.80 3.31
N GLY A 83 13.89 -0.75 2.51
CA GLY A 83 14.71 -0.83 1.31
C GLY A 83 14.01 -1.46 0.11
N ALA A 84 12.68 -1.55 0.12
CA ALA A 84 11.94 -1.90 -1.09
C ALA A 84 11.98 -0.72 -2.08
N LEU A 85 12.31 -1.03 -3.33
CA LEU A 85 12.23 -0.09 -4.43
C LEU A 85 10.81 -0.09 -4.98
N GLN A 86 10.12 1.04 -4.84
CA GLN A 86 8.76 1.21 -5.35
C GLN A 86 8.80 1.33 -6.89
N LEU A 87 8.07 0.44 -7.56
CA LEU A 87 7.92 0.36 -9.01
C LEU A 87 6.49 0.77 -9.46
N SER A 88 5.70 1.31 -8.53
CA SER A 88 4.42 1.98 -8.80
C SER A 88 4.46 3.45 -8.37
N LEU A 89 3.46 4.24 -8.74
CA LEU A 89 3.32 5.62 -8.25
C LEU A 89 2.11 5.70 -7.33
N PHE A 90 2.25 6.37 -6.17
CA PHE A 90 1.11 6.64 -5.29
C PHE A 90 0.15 7.67 -5.92
N GLY A 91 0.68 8.59 -6.72
CA GLY A 91 -0.12 9.51 -7.52
C GLY A 91 -0.91 8.76 -8.59
N ASN A 92 -2.19 9.12 -8.73
CA ASN A 92 -3.09 8.45 -9.66
C ASN A 92 -2.72 8.75 -11.12
N LEU A 93 -2.65 7.73 -11.96
CA LEU A 93 -2.52 7.88 -13.42
C LEU A 93 -3.80 8.44 -14.06
N GLU A 94 -4.92 8.48 -13.33
CA GLU A 94 -6.21 9.02 -13.82
C GLU A 94 -6.21 10.54 -14.06
N GLU A 95 -5.20 11.29 -13.58
CA GLU A 95 -4.96 12.66 -14.07
C GLU A 95 -4.63 12.67 -15.58
N ILE A 96 -4.26 11.50 -16.14
CA ILE A 96 -4.09 11.19 -17.57
C ILE A 96 -5.28 10.30 -18.05
N ARG A 97 -6.51 10.55 -17.57
CA ARG A 97 -7.82 10.15 -18.15
C ARG A 97 -8.05 8.72 -18.70
N THR A 98 -7.21 7.71 -18.44
CA THR A 98 -7.32 6.44 -19.20
C THR A 98 -6.99 5.16 -18.44
N ILE A 99 -6.47 5.19 -17.22
CA ILE A 99 -6.05 3.96 -16.52
C ILE A 99 -6.78 3.86 -15.18
N LYS A 100 -7.77 2.95 -15.10
CA LYS A 100 -8.44 2.57 -13.84
C LYS A 100 -7.43 1.91 -12.89
N LYS A 101 -7.60 2.06 -11.57
CA LYS A 101 -6.65 1.60 -10.52
C LYS A 101 -6.31 0.08 -10.62
N GLY A 102 -5.03 -0.26 -10.74
CA GLY A 102 -4.51 -1.64 -10.72
C GLY A 102 -4.20 -2.15 -9.31
N PHE A 103 -2.97 -2.64 -9.09
CA PHE A 103 -2.48 -2.97 -7.74
C PHE A 103 -2.20 -1.69 -6.94
N ASP A 104 -2.32 -1.73 -5.61
CA ASP A 104 -1.95 -0.58 -4.77
C ASP A 104 -0.43 -0.35 -4.75
N GLY A 105 0.36 -1.41 -4.93
CA GLY A 105 1.80 -1.27 -5.12
C GLY A 105 2.44 -2.40 -5.92
N TYR A 106 3.56 -2.06 -6.56
CA TYR A 106 4.47 -3.00 -7.20
C TYR A 106 5.89 -2.65 -6.76
N TYR A 107 6.68 -3.63 -6.31
CA TYR A 107 7.99 -3.36 -5.72
C TYR A 107 9.04 -4.35 -6.18
N LEU A 108 10.29 -3.89 -6.17
CA LEU A 108 11.46 -4.76 -6.11
C LEU A 108 12.00 -4.75 -4.68
N HIS A 109 11.99 -5.90 -4.01
CA HIS A 109 12.57 -6.05 -2.69
C HIS A 109 13.49 -7.26 -2.67
N LYS A 110 14.75 -7.07 -2.28
CA LYS A 110 15.81 -8.09 -2.37
C LYS A 110 15.94 -8.68 -3.80
N ASN A 111 15.83 -7.83 -4.82
CA ASN A 111 15.86 -8.19 -6.25
C ASN A 111 14.74 -9.14 -6.70
N ILE A 112 13.63 -9.18 -5.97
CA ILE A 112 12.45 -9.99 -6.29
C ILE A 112 11.24 -9.06 -6.44
N GLU A 113 10.38 -9.31 -7.42
CA GLU A 113 9.15 -8.56 -7.68
C GLU A 113 8.05 -8.94 -6.67
N TRP A 114 7.36 -7.94 -6.12
CA TRP A 114 6.28 -8.09 -5.15
C TRP A 114 5.04 -7.28 -5.55
N ILE A 115 3.87 -7.88 -5.38
CA ILE A 115 2.57 -7.24 -5.60
C ILE A 115 1.96 -6.89 -4.25
N MET A 116 1.53 -5.65 -4.06
CA MET A 116 0.95 -5.18 -2.80
C MET A 116 -0.50 -4.77 -2.98
N GLU A 117 -1.33 -5.18 -2.03
CA GLU A 117 -2.68 -4.68 -1.85
C GLU A 117 -2.87 -4.22 -0.40
N SER A 118 -3.56 -3.09 -0.24
CA SER A 118 -3.84 -2.48 1.04
C SER A 118 -5.33 -2.46 1.36
N LYS A 119 -5.62 -2.73 2.63
CA LYS A 119 -6.95 -2.55 3.21
C LYS A 119 -6.83 -1.71 4.47
N SER A 120 -7.86 -0.92 4.72
CA SER A 120 -7.86 0.02 5.83
C SER A 120 -9.23 0.06 6.51
N SER A 121 -9.26 0.31 7.80
CA SER A 121 -10.50 0.40 8.56
C SER A 121 -10.35 1.31 9.78
N LYS A 122 -11.47 1.86 10.26
CA LYS A 122 -11.52 2.52 11.57
C LYS A 122 -11.76 1.49 12.68
N SER A 123 -11.14 1.66 13.84
CA SER A 123 -11.34 0.87 15.07
C SER A 123 -12.82 0.74 15.46
N SER A 124 -13.59 1.82 15.25
CA SER A 124 -15.04 1.88 15.49
C SER A 124 -15.89 1.00 14.55
N THR A 125 -15.29 0.42 13.52
CA THR A 125 -15.99 -0.48 12.59
C THR A 125 -16.26 -1.81 13.28
N LYS A 126 -17.54 -2.23 13.32
CA LYS A 126 -17.94 -3.47 13.98
C LYS A 126 -17.20 -4.69 13.40
N GLY A 127 -16.52 -5.44 14.28
CA GLY A 127 -15.82 -6.67 13.93
C GLY A 127 -14.56 -6.47 13.09
N VAL A 128 -13.95 -5.28 13.14
CA VAL A 128 -12.67 -5.01 12.46
C VAL A 128 -11.54 -5.83 13.11
N THR A 129 -10.76 -6.50 12.26
CA THR A 129 -9.53 -7.19 12.66
C THR A 129 -8.53 -7.09 11.52
N HIS A 130 -7.23 -7.19 11.84
CA HIS A 130 -6.20 -7.28 10.80
C HIS A 130 -6.43 -8.48 9.88
N LEU A 131 -6.80 -9.65 10.45
CA LEU A 131 -7.08 -10.86 9.67
C LEU A 131 -8.15 -10.63 8.60
N LYS A 132 -9.23 -9.91 8.93
CA LYS A 132 -10.30 -9.61 7.96
C LYS A 132 -9.76 -8.80 6.78
N ASN A 133 -9.06 -7.70 7.07
CA ASN A 133 -8.44 -6.85 6.07
C ASN A 133 -7.40 -7.60 5.22
N ILE A 134 -6.60 -8.47 5.84
CA ILE A 134 -5.61 -9.28 5.14
C ILE A 134 -6.28 -10.26 4.18
N LYS A 135 -7.35 -10.96 4.61
CA LYS A 135 -8.15 -11.84 3.74
C LYS A 135 -8.72 -11.09 2.54
N GLU A 136 -9.27 -9.90 2.77
CA GLU A 136 -9.79 -9.04 1.70
C GLU A 136 -8.68 -8.59 0.73
N SER A 137 -7.51 -8.19 1.24
CA SER A 137 -6.37 -7.81 0.39
C SER A 137 -5.85 -8.99 -0.44
N HIS A 138 -5.81 -10.19 0.12
CA HIS A 138 -5.35 -11.39 -0.57
C HIS A 138 -6.32 -11.79 -1.69
N SER A 139 -7.62 -11.83 -1.38
CA SER A 139 -8.67 -12.09 -2.36
C SER A 139 -8.65 -11.05 -3.49
N ASP A 140 -8.40 -9.78 -3.19
CA ASP A 140 -8.29 -8.72 -4.20
C ASP A 140 -7.11 -8.93 -5.15
N ILE A 141 -5.94 -9.35 -4.65
CA ILE A 141 -4.81 -9.72 -5.52
C ILE A 141 -5.19 -10.93 -6.38
N GLU A 142 -5.77 -11.96 -5.79
CA GLU A 142 -6.15 -13.19 -6.51
C GLU A 142 -7.14 -12.89 -7.64
N MET A 143 -8.20 -12.12 -7.36
CA MET A 143 -9.19 -11.71 -8.35
C MET A 143 -8.61 -10.85 -9.48
N LYS A 144 -7.60 -10.02 -9.18
CA LYS A 144 -6.88 -9.22 -10.19
C LYS A 144 -5.98 -10.11 -11.06
N ILE A 145 -5.33 -11.12 -10.48
CA ILE A 145 -4.41 -12.02 -11.21
C ILE A 145 -5.17 -13.04 -12.07
N ASN A 146 -6.30 -13.55 -11.58
CA ASN A 146 -7.07 -14.63 -12.23
C ASN A 146 -8.14 -14.15 -13.21
N GLY A 147 -8.26 -12.83 -13.45
CA GLY A 147 -9.21 -12.27 -14.40
C GLY A 147 -10.65 -12.09 -13.88
N SER A 148 -10.92 -12.37 -12.60
CA SER A 148 -12.26 -12.19 -12.00
C SER A 148 -12.68 -10.72 -11.90
N ARG A 149 -11.74 -9.77 -12.09
CA ARG A 149 -12.00 -8.33 -12.26
C ARG A 149 -11.57 -7.88 -13.67
N PRO A 150 -12.31 -8.26 -14.73
CA PRO A 150 -11.87 -8.05 -16.11
C PRO A 150 -11.89 -6.57 -16.52
N GLU A 151 -12.57 -5.71 -15.76
CA GLU A 151 -12.73 -4.29 -16.09
C GLU A 151 -11.44 -3.47 -16.10
N ILE A 152 -10.35 -4.04 -15.56
CA ILE A 152 -9.05 -3.38 -15.42
C ILE A 152 -7.97 -4.45 -15.61
N ASN A 153 -7.04 -4.22 -16.54
CA ASN A 153 -5.82 -5.01 -16.64
C ASN A 153 -4.79 -4.49 -15.63
N PRO A 154 -4.58 -5.18 -14.49
CA PRO A 154 -3.69 -4.69 -13.44
C PRO A 154 -2.22 -4.69 -13.88
N TRP A 155 -1.86 -5.56 -14.83
CA TRP A 155 -0.52 -5.66 -15.39
C TRP A 155 -0.22 -4.49 -16.33
N GLU A 156 -1.20 -4.07 -17.13
CA GLU A 156 -1.08 -2.86 -17.95
C GLU A 156 -0.92 -1.60 -17.08
N ASN A 157 -1.68 -1.52 -15.98
CA ASN A 157 -1.51 -0.44 -15.01
C ASN A 157 -0.08 -0.45 -14.42
N ALA A 158 0.40 -1.59 -13.93
CA ALA A 158 1.77 -1.72 -13.40
C ALA A 158 2.84 -1.37 -14.44
N TYR A 159 2.71 -1.89 -15.67
CA TYR A 159 3.61 -1.58 -16.79
C TYR A 159 3.70 -0.07 -17.04
N ASN A 160 2.56 0.63 -17.07
CA ASN A 160 2.54 2.08 -17.29
C ASN A 160 3.14 2.86 -16.12
N HIS A 161 2.95 2.42 -14.88
CA HIS A 161 3.63 3.03 -13.73
C HIS A 161 5.14 2.91 -13.83
N VAL A 162 5.67 1.70 -14.08
CA VAL A 162 7.11 1.45 -14.19
C VAL A 162 7.74 2.38 -15.24
N ARG A 163 7.07 2.58 -16.38
CA ARG A 163 7.53 3.48 -17.48
C ARG A 163 7.62 4.96 -17.11
N LEU A 164 6.93 5.39 -16.06
CA LEU A 164 6.88 6.78 -15.65
C LEU A 164 7.85 7.11 -14.52
N ILE A 165 8.46 6.10 -13.89
CA ILE A 165 9.40 6.31 -12.80
C ILE A 165 10.76 6.70 -13.37
N GLU A 166 11.39 7.73 -12.79
CA GLU A 166 12.69 8.25 -13.23
C GLU A 166 13.86 7.47 -12.60
N ILE A 167 13.84 6.14 -12.71
CA ILE A 167 14.94 5.27 -12.27
C ILE A 167 15.31 4.29 -13.39
N ASP A 168 16.59 3.90 -13.44
CA ASP A 168 17.03 2.85 -14.35
C ASP A 168 16.60 1.48 -13.78
N ILE A 169 15.63 0.86 -14.44
CA ILE A 169 15.04 -0.44 -14.06
C ILE A 169 15.51 -1.47 -15.08
N ASP A 170 15.83 -2.67 -14.61
CA ASP A 170 16.14 -3.78 -15.50
C ASP A 170 15.01 -3.97 -16.54
N LYS A 171 15.40 -4.00 -17.82
CA LYS A 171 14.52 -4.25 -18.96
C LYS A 171 13.75 -5.56 -18.82
N SER A 172 14.27 -6.52 -18.07
CA SER A 172 13.57 -7.78 -17.77
C SER A 172 12.21 -7.55 -17.08
N ILE A 173 12.13 -6.59 -16.14
CA ILE A 173 10.89 -6.24 -15.41
C ILE A 173 9.87 -5.63 -16.37
N TYR A 174 10.30 -4.68 -17.20
CA TYR A 174 9.46 -4.09 -18.25
C TYR A 174 8.87 -5.14 -19.20
N ASN A 175 9.74 -6.03 -19.70
CA ASN A 175 9.35 -7.07 -20.64
C ASN A 175 8.39 -8.07 -19.99
N ASN A 176 8.61 -8.40 -18.71
CA ASN A 176 7.72 -9.28 -17.97
C ASN A 176 6.33 -8.64 -17.79
N LEU A 177 6.23 -7.40 -17.31
CA LEU A 177 4.96 -6.70 -17.14
C LEU A 177 4.19 -6.53 -18.45
N LYS A 178 4.89 -6.16 -19.54
CA LYS A 178 4.28 -6.09 -20.87
C LYS A 178 3.73 -7.45 -21.32
N ARG A 179 4.49 -8.53 -21.15
CA ARG A 179 4.04 -9.89 -21.47
C ARG A 179 2.81 -10.29 -20.63
N MET A 180 2.78 -9.94 -19.35
CA MET A 180 1.63 -10.23 -18.48
C MET A 180 0.40 -9.43 -18.89
N SER A 181 0.57 -8.17 -19.28
CA SER A 181 -0.49 -7.35 -19.88
C SER A 181 -1.06 -7.99 -21.15
N ASP A 182 -0.19 -8.36 -22.11
CA ASP A 182 -0.59 -8.98 -23.37
C ASP A 182 -1.31 -10.32 -23.18
N LEU A 183 -0.96 -11.08 -22.14
CA LEU A 183 -1.63 -12.34 -21.79
C LEU A 183 -3.01 -12.08 -21.17
N TYR A 184 -3.13 -11.07 -20.31
CA TYR A 184 -4.40 -10.68 -19.69
C TYR A 184 -5.42 -10.23 -20.75
N GLU A 185 -5.01 -9.40 -21.73
CA GLU A 185 -5.85 -8.98 -22.86
C GLU A 185 -6.29 -10.15 -23.77
N LYS A 186 -5.60 -11.29 -23.70
CA LYS A 186 -5.94 -12.53 -24.42
C LYS A 186 -6.73 -13.52 -23.56
N ASP A 187 -7.22 -13.08 -22.40
CA ASP A 187 -7.90 -13.90 -21.40
C ASP A 187 -7.05 -15.09 -20.91
N VAL A 188 -5.71 -14.97 -20.97
CA VAL A 188 -4.76 -15.96 -20.45
C VAL A 188 -4.30 -15.55 -19.06
N PHE A 189 -5.16 -15.81 -18.09
CA PHE A 189 -4.95 -15.43 -16.69
C PHE A 189 -3.92 -16.31 -15.98
N GLN A 190 -3.42 -15.80 -14.86
CA GLN A 190 -2.35 -16.44 -14.08
C GLN A 190 -2.89 -16.90 -12.72
N GLU A 191 -2.04 -17.59 -11.95
CA GLU A 191 -2.36 -18.11 -10.63
C GLU A 191 -1.53 -17.36 -9.59
N ILE A 192 -2.15 -16.98 -8.47
CA ILE A 192 -1.50 -16.21 -7.40
C ILE A 192 -0.29 -16.95 -6.78
N GLU A 193 -0.27 -18.30 -6.82
CA GLU A 193 0.84 -19.15 -6.34
C GLU A 193 2.19 -18.85 -7.02
N LYS A 194 2.18 -18.19 -8.19
CA LYS A 194 3.39 -17.85 -8.94
C LYS A 194 4.04 -16.54 -8.47
N TYR A 195 3.39 -15.79 -7.58
CA TYR A 195 3.76 -14.42 -7.24
C TYR A 195 4.06 -14.25 -5.75
N ASN A 196 5.01 -13.37 -5.47
CA ASN A 196 5.29 -12.89 -4.13
C ASN A 196 4.34 -11.72 -3.82
N ILE A 197 3.70 -11.76 -2.67
CA ILE A 197 2.62 -10.83 -2.35
C ILE A 197 2.84 -10.15 -0.99
N ILE A 198 2.42 -8.90 -0.92
CA ILE A 198 2.40 -8.10 0.29
C ILE A 198 0.94 -7.79 0.59
N ASN A 199 0.42 -8.41 1.63
CA ASN A 199 -0.92 -8.13 2.12
C ASN A 199 -0.82 -7.16 3.29
N SER A 200 -1.58 -6.07 3.24
CA SER A 200 -1.49 -5.05 4.27
C SER A 200 -2.84 -4.63 4.84
N SER A 201 -2.83 -4.36 6.14
CA SER A 201 -3.98 -3.92 6.91
C SER A 201 -3.61 -2.75 7.81
N THR A 202 -4.30 -1.63 7.66
CA THR A 202 -4.18 -0.47 8.54
C THR A 202 -5.46 -0.26 9.33
N ILE A 203 -5.34 -0.16 10.66
CA ILE A 203 -6.46 0.13 11.57
C ILE A 203 -6.18 1.46 12.29
N GLY A 204 -7.12 2.38 12.16
CA GLY A 204 -7.03 3.73 12.70
C GLY A 204 -7.84 3.84 13.97
N PHE A 205 -7.18 4.34 15.01
CA PHE A 205 -7.75 4.54 16.32
C PHE A 205 -7.92 6.04 16.56
N LYS A 206 -8.93 6.39 17.34
CA LYS A 206 -9.03 7.75 17.87
C LYS A 206 -7.90 8.01 18.85
N SER A 207 -7.58 9.29 19.04
CA SER A 207 -6.53 9.73 19.95
C SER A 207 -6.70 9.17 21.38
N ASN A 208 -7.93 9.03 21.84
CA ASN A 208 -8.30 8.53 23.17
C ASN A 208 -8.53 7.00 23.27
N GLU A 209 -8.50 6.26 22.17
CA GLU A 209 -8.69 4.80 22.19
C GLU A 209 -7.37 4.07 22.48
N ASN A 210 -7.40 2.90 23.11
CA ASN A 210 -6.22 2.06 23.16
C ASN A 210 -6.07 1.27 21.85
N ILE A 211 -4.85 1.22 21.33
CA ILE A 211 -4.50 0.30 20.24
C ILE A 211 -4.59 -1.14 20.74
N PHE A 212 -4.62 -2.15 19.86
CA PHE A 212 -4.80 -3.51 20.33
C PHE A 212 -3.59 -3.98 21.18
N ASP A 213 -3.90 -4.59 22.32
CA ASP A 213 -2.91 -4.96 23.33
C ASP A 213 -1.99 -6.10 22.86
N LYS A 214 -2.49 -7.02 22.03
CA LYS A 214 -1.71 -8.14 21.51
C LYS A 214 -2.17 -8.60 20.13
N PHE A 215 -1.25 -8.55 19.18
CA PHE A 215 -1.36 -9.26 17.91
C PHE A 215 -0.82 -10.68 18.09
N SER A 216 -1.49 -11.69 17.54
CA SER A 216 -1.03 -13.08 17.55
C SER A 216 -0.93 -13.60 16.12
N VAL A 217 0.26 -14.02 15.69
CA VAL A 217 0.46 -14.65 14.37
C VAL A 217 -0.36 -15.93 14.22
N ASN A 218 -0.69 -16.62 15.32
CA ASN A 218 -1.55 -17.81 15.29
C ASN A 218 -2.98 -17.50 14.83
N ASP A 219 -3.44 -16.24 14.92
CA ASP A 219 -4.76 -15.85 14.41
C ASP A 219 -4.86 -16.04 12.89
N PHE A 220 -3.72 -16.20 12.21
CA PHE A 220 -3.60 -16.35 10.77
C PHE A 220 -3.45 -17.81 10.33
N ASP A 221 -3.40 -18.79 11.24
CA ASP A 221 -3.15 -20.20 10.93
C ASP A 221 -4.04 -20.74 9.81
N ASN A 222 -5.36 -20.63 10.00
CA ASN A 222 -6.33 -21.12 9.03
C ASN A 222 -6.25 -20.37 7.70
N PHE A 223 -5.89 -19.08 7.73
CA PHE A 223 -5.72 -18.30 6.51
C PHE A 223 -4.47 -18.76 5.74
N ILE A 224 -3.32 -18.82 6.39
CA ILE A 224 -2.06 -19.24 5.76
C ILE A 224 -2.19 -20.65 5.17
N ALA A 225 -2.78 -21.58 5.92
CA ALA A 225 -2.95 -22.97 5.46
C ALA A 225 -3.86 -23.11 4.23
N GLN A 226 -4.77 -22.16 4.01
CA GLN A 226 -5.73 -22.17 2.89
C GLN A 226 -5.31 -21.25 1.74
N SER A 227 -4.40 -20.31 1.99
CA SER A 227 -3.96 -19.32 1.03
C SER A 227 -2.89 -19.85 0.09
N LYS A 228 -2.91 -19.28 -1.12
CA LYS A 228 -2.05 -19.64 -2.24
C LYS A 228 -1.12 -18.48 -2.54
N PHE A 229 0.19 -18.70 -2.50
CA PHE A 229 1.20 -17.68 -2.75
C PHE A 229 2.57 -18.34 -2.97
N LYS A 230 3.50 -17.61 -3.60
CA LYS A 230 4.90 -18.03 -3.67
C LYS A 230 5.63 -17.71 -2.36
N ASP A 231 5.61 -16.43 -2.01
CA ASP A 231 6.10 -15.87 -0.75
C ASP A 231 5.12 -14.78 -0.30
N MET A 232 4.94 -14.61 1.01
CA MET A 232 3.99 -13.64 1.56
C MET A 232 4.64 -12.79 2.66
N ILE A 233 4.40 -11.48 2.58
CA ILE A 233 4.62 -10.53 3.66
C ILE A 233 3.26 -9.99 4.12
N ILE A 234 3.03 -9.99 5.43
CA ILE A 234 1.86 -9.38 6.07
C ILE A 234 2.29 -8.13 6.84
N ILE A 235 1.68 -7.00 6.52
CA ILE A 235 1.95 -5.71 7.17
C ILE A 235 0.69 -5.27 7.92
N CYS A 236 0.79 -5.12 9.23
CA CYS A 236 -0.29 -4.70 10.10
C CYS A 236 0.09 -3.39 10.77
N ILE A 237 -0.62 -2.32 10.44
CA ILE A 237 -0.41 -0.98 10.99
C ILE A 237 -1.56 -0.60 11.91
N GLU A 238 -1.24 -0.18 13.12
CA GLU A 238 -2.17 0.48 14.04
C GLU A 238 -1.72 1.92 14.22
N HIS A 239 -2.62 2.89 14.08
CA HIS A 239 -2.23 4.29 14.19
C HIS A 239 -3.29 5.22 14.79
N LYS A 240 -2.81 6.30 15.42
CA LYS A 240 -3.61 7.42 15.94
C LYS A 240 -3.33 8.74 15.23
N ILE A 241 -2.42 8.74 14.27
CA ILE A 241 -1.79 9.95 13.74
C ILE A 241 -2.48 10.54 12.51
N ILE A 242 -3.72 10.14 12.19
CA ILE A 242 -4.38 10.60 10.96
C ILE A 242 -4.56 12.12 10.93
N VAL A 243 -4.99 12.69 12.04
CA VAL A 243 -5.20 14.13 12.19
C VAL A 243 -3.89 14.88 12.00
N ASP A 244 -2.80 14.38 12.59
CA ASP A 244 -1.48 14.99 12.48
C ASP A 244 -0.95 14.95 11.05
N ILE A 245 -1.17 13.84 10.32
CA ILE A 245 -0.82 13.74 8.89
C ILE A 245 -1.62 14.76 8.07
N LEU A 246 -2.91 14.91 8.32
CA LEU A 246 -3.73 15.91 7.62
C LEU A 246 -3.26 17.34 7.89
N ARG A 247 -2.90 17.65 9.14
CA ARG A 247 -2.31 18.95 9.52
C ARG A 247 -0.96 19.18 8.84
N TYR A 248 -0.12 18.14 8.74
CA TYR A 248 1.14 18.21 7.99
C TYR A 248 0.94 18.62 6.52
N PHE A 249 -0.18 18.24 5.90
CA PHE A 249 -0.58 18.69 4.56
C PHE A 249 -1.41 19.99 4.53
N ASN A 250 -1.49 20.76 5.63
CA ASN A 250 -2.28 21.98 5.73
C ASN A 250 -3.77 21.79 5.39
N ILE A 251 -4.36 20.68 5.83
CA ILE A 251 -5.80 20.40 5.69
C ILE A 251 -6.50 20.80 6.99
N GLU A 252 -7.23 21.90 6.93
CA GLU A 252 -8.05 22.41 8.04
C GLU A 252 -9.22 21.45 8.33
N ASN A 253 -9.67 21.37 9.59
CA ASN A 253 -10.68 20.43 10.09
C ASN A 253 -10.25 18.95 10.12
N GLY A 254 -8.94 18.67 10.23
CA GLY A 254 -8.40 17.32 10.44
C GLY A 254 -9.10 16.52 11.54
N ASP A 255 -9.55 17.20 12.60
CA ASP A 255 -10.22 16.59 13.76
C ASP A 255 -11.57 15.96 13.42
N THR A 256 -12.22 16.40 12.32
CA THR A 256 -13.47 15.78 11.85
C THR A 256 -13.26 14.37 11.27
N TYR A 257 -12.00 13.94 11.08
CA TYR A 257 -11.64 12.64 10.54
C TYR A 257 -11.24 11.60 11.59
N GLU A 258 -11.22 11.96 12.88
CA GLU A 258 -11.10 11.00 14.00
C GLU A 258 -12.18 9.90 13.93
#